data_AF-A0A418NBH2-F1
#
_entry.id   AF-A0A418NBH2-F1
#
_cell.length_a   1.000
_cell.length_b   1.000
_cell.length_c   1.000
_cell.angle_alpha   90.00
_cell.angle_beta   90.00
_cell.angle_gamma   90.00
#
_symmetry.space_group_name_H-M   'P 1'
#
loop_
_entity.id
_entity.type
_entity.pdbx_description
1 polymer ?
#
loop_
_entity_poly.entity_id
_entity_poly.type
_entity_poly.pdbx_seq_one_letter_code
_entity_poly.pdbx_strand_id
1 'polypeptide(L)'
;MGSLHAGERFSFEMAMVPTDSVQDSLSSREWKKFKSFEAQLQSSQLSKTDKENQLTGYARDSLNILRVKLVAMKVLEEKNLLNRDIAENTSYYTTLLEKLKESEIPPSEYLFLEEKLAYLNQEALNGSLQLSRWMNIGLVLLVAFLGYMLFRQRKRQDKTILPELSKQETMVRNLILQGKSNKEIANELFISLSTVKSHITNIYGKLNISNRRELLENSTGAST
;
A
#
# COMPACT_ATOMS: atom_id res chain seq x y z
N MET A 1 -23.56 -14.41 -46.66
CA MET A 1 -23.48 -15.88 -46.90
C MET A 1 -22.13 -16.17 -47.52
N GLY A 2 -21.34 -17.04 -46.90
CA GLY A 2 -20.01 -17.45 -47.39
C GLY A 2 -18.98 -17.56 -46.27
N SER A 3 -19.08 -18.59 -45.45
CA SER A 3 -18.09 -18.95 -44.40
C SER A 3 -16.72 -19.20 -45.02
N LEU A 4 -15.69 -18.53 -44.51
CA LEU A 4 -14.30 -18.86 -44.80
C LEU A 4 -13.83 -19.96 -43.84
N HIS A 5 -13.50 -21.11 -44.44
CA HIS A 5 -12.90 -22.29 -43.81
C HIS A 5 -11.56 -21.93 -43.15
N ALA A 6 -11.49 -22.03 -41.82
CA ALA A 6 -10.28 -21.87 -41.01
C ALA A 6 -9.83 -23.22 -40.38
N GLY A 7 -10.19 -24.34 -40.99
CA GLY A 7 -10.05 -25.67 -40.38
C GLY A 7 -8.75 -26.45 -40.68
N GLU A 8 -7.91 -26.02 -41.62
CA GLU A 8 -6.89 -26.93 -42.19
C GLU A 8 -5.41 -26.52 -42.02
N ARG A 9 -5.10 -25.40 -41.36
CA ARG A 9 -3.68 -24.99 -41.17
C ARG A 9 -3.03 -25.39 -39.85
N PHE A 10 -3.79 -25.86 -38.86
CA PHE A 10 -3.26 -26.08 -37.51
C PHE A 10 -2.75 -27.51 -37.21
N SER A 11 -2.81 -28.41 -38.20
CA SER A 11 -2.42 -29.83 -38.03
C SER A 11 -1.03 -30.20 -38.56
N PHE A 12 -0.23 -29.27 -39.10
CA PHE A 12 0.88 -29.66 -39.99
C PHE A 12 2.31 -29.43 -39.47
N GLU A 13 2.56 -28.54 -38.52
CA GLU A 13 3.95 -28.20 -38.13
C GLU A 13 4.55 -29.09 -37.02
N MET A 14 3.73 -29.90 -36.35
CA MET A 14 4.20 -30.94 -35.40
C MET A 14 4.60 -32.25 -36.13
N ALA A 15 4.27 -32.37 -37.42
CA ALA A 15 4.44 -33.61 -38.17
C ALA A 15 5.76 -33.70 -38.97
N MET A 16 6.60 -32.66 -39.01
CA MET A 16 7.83 -32.68 -39.82
C MET A 16 9.07 -32.08 -39.12
N VAL A 17 9.83 -32.97 -38.45
CA VAL A 17 11.32 -33.11 -38.43
C VAL A 17 12.12 -32.28 -37.39
N PRO A 18 13.23 -32.79 -36.76
CA PRO A 18 13.93 -34.11 -36.88
C PRO A 18 13.75 -35.01 -35.64
N THR A 19 13.24 -36.24 -35.76
CA THR A 19 13.98 -37.50 -36.02
C THR A 19 15.27 -37.68 -35.22
N ASP A 20 15.19 -37.59 -33.90
CA ASP A 20 16.03 -38.43 -33.03
C ASP A 20 15.39 -38.62 -31.66
N SER A 21 15.52 -39.83 -31.12
CA SER A 21 15.21 -40.24 -29.74
C SER A 21 13.74 -40.54 -29.38
N VAL A 22 13.60 -41.56 -28.53
CA VAL A 22 12.39 -42.16 -27.96
C VAL A 22 11.29 -41.17 -27.50
N GLN A 23 11.66 -39.93 -27.19
CA GLN A 23 10.77 -38.88 -26.69
C GLN A 23 9.67 -38.47 -27.69
N ASP A 24 9.94 -38.50 -29.00
CA ASP A 24 8.94 -38.15 -30.01
C ASP A 24 7.84 -39.23 -30.13
N SER A 25 8.22 -40.50 -29.92
CA SER A 25 7.28 -41.62 -29.88
C SER A 25 6.36 -41.57 -28.66
N LEU A 26 6.87 -41.12 -27.51
CA LEU A 26 6.09 -40.95 -26.28
C LEU A 26 5.17 -39.72 -26.39
N SER A 27 5.66 -38.62 -26.93
CA SER A 27 4.88 -37.40 -27.18
C SER A 27 3.72 -37.68 -28.14
N SER A 28 3.97 -38.41 -29.22
CA SER A 28 2.96 -38.83 -30.19
C SER A 28 1.88 -39.72 -29.57
N ARG A 29 2.26 -40.65 -28.68
CA ARG A 29 1.30 -41.51 -27.96
C ARG A 29 0.44 -40.72 -26.98
N GLU A 30 1.05 -39.83 -26.20
CA GLU A 30 0.33 -38.97 -25.25
C GLU A 30 -0.61 -37.99 -25.97
N TRP A 31 -0.18 -37.44 -27.11
CA TRP A 31 -1.04 -36.62 -27.95
C TRP A 31 -2.24 -37.40 -28.51
N LYS A 32 -2.01 -38.64 -28.96
CA LYS A 32 -3.08 -39.52 -29.43
C LYS A 32 -4.09 -39.81 -28.31
N LYS A 33 -3.65 -39.98 -27.05
CA LYS A 33 -4.54 -40.13 -25.90
C LYS A 33 -5.41 -38.88 -25.73
N PHE A 34 -4.82 -37.69 -25.75
CA PHE A 34 -5.55 -36.43 -25.65
C PHE A 34 -6.64 -36.31 -26.73
N LYS A 35 -6.30 -36.57 -28.01
CA LYS A 35 -7.25 -36.49 -29.11
C LYS A 35 -8.35 -37.56 -29.03
N SER A 36 -8.02 -38.77 -28.55
CA SER A 36 -9.02 -39.80 -28.32
C SER A 36 -10.00 -39.41 -27.22
N PHE A 37 -9.51 -38.79 -26.14
CA PHE A 37 -10.35 -38.28 -25.05
C PHE A 37 -11.24 -37.12 -25.53
N GLU A 38 -10.69 -36.19 -26.30
CA GLU A 38 -11.47 -35.10 -26.92
C GLU A 38 -12.60 -35.68 -27.79
N ALA A 39 -12.32 -36.68 -28.63
CA ALA A 39 -13.33 -37.33 -29.48
C ALA A 39 -14.42 -38.04 -28.65
N GLN A 40 -14.02 -38.73 -27.56
CA GLN A 40 -14.96 -39.35 -26.63
C GLN A 40 -15.89 -38.31 -25.99
N LEU A 41 -15.34 -37.18 -25.53
CA LEU A 41 -16.13 -36.08 -24.97
C LEU A 41 -17.14 -35.52 -25.98
N GLN A 42 -16.73 -35.35 -27.24
CA GLN A 42 -17.64 -34.87 -28.29
C GLN A 42 -18.85 -35.81 -28.45
N SER A 43 -18.61 -37.12 -28.48
CA SER A 43 -19.66 -38.15 -28.61
C SER A 43 -20.52 -38.38 -27.36
N SER A 44 -20.13 -37.84 -26.20
CA SER A 44 -20.86 -38.02 -24.94
C SER A 44 -22.15 -37.18 -24.86
N GLN A 45 -23.11 -37.61 -24.02
CA GLN A 45 -24.36 -36.89 -23.75
C GLN A 45 -24.23 -35.75 -22.72
N LEU A 46 -23.00 -35.41 -22.32
CA LEU A 46 -22.73 -34.36 -21.35
C LEU A 46 -23.17 -32.97 -21.83
N SER A 47 -23.44 -32.07 -20.88
CA SER A 47 -23.62 -30.65 -21.20
C SER A 47 -22.35 -30.06 -21.79
N LYS A 48 -22.49 -28.99 -22.59
CA LYS A 48 -21.34 -28.27 -23.17
C LYS A 48 -20.34 -27.85 -22.09
N THR A 49 -20.83 -27.29 -20.99
CA THR A 49 -20.00 -26.85 -19.86
C THR A 49 -19.25 -28.01 -19.20
N ASP A 50 -19.90 -29.16 -19.03
CA ASP A 50 -19.26 -30.34 -18.43
C ASP A 50 -18.17 -30.90 -19.34
N LYS A 51 -18.41 -30.91 -20.66
CA LYS A 51 -17.40 -31.30 -21.66
C LYS A 51 -16.18 -30.37 -21.60
N GLU A 52 -16.39 -29.07 -21.49
CA GLU A 52 -15.32 -28.07 -21.38
C GLU A 52 -14.50 -28.28 -20.10
N ASN A 53 -15.16 -28.45 -18.94
CA ASN A 53 -14.50 -28.66 -17.66
C ASN A 53 -13.69 -29.98 -17.64
N GLN A 54 -14.23 -31.05 -18.23
CA GLN A 54 -13.49 -32.31 -18.35
C GLN A 54 -12.29 -32.20 -19.30
N LEU A 55 -12.41 -31.43 -20.38
CA LEU A 55 -11.31 -31.20 -21.31
C LEU A 55 -10.18 -30.39 -20.69
N THR A 56 -10.49 -29.31 -19.95
CA THR A 56 -9.47 -28.51 -19.25
C THR A 56 -8.79 -29.32 -18.15
N GLY A 57 -9.57 -30.04 -17.34
CA GLY A 57 -9.04 -30.92 -16.29
C GLY A 57 -8.11 -32.00 -16.84
N TYR A 58 -8.46 -32.65 -17.95
CA TYR A 58 -7.60 -33.66 -18.56
C TYR A 58 -6.29 -33.08 -19.09
N ALA A 59 -6.35 -31.93 -19.79
CA ALA A 59 -5.16 -31.26 -20.29
C ALA A 59 -4.19 -30.86 -19.16
N ARG A 60 -4.74 -30.45 -18.02
CA ARG A 60 -3.99 -30.03 -16.84
C ARG A 60 -3.36 -31.22 -16.10
N ASP A 61 -4.17 -32.22 -15.80
CA ASP A 61 -3.86 -33.24 -14.78
C ASP A 61 -3.41 -34.59 -15.37
N SER A 62 -3.86 -34.94 -16.58
CA SER A 62 -3.67 -36.29 -17.14
C SER A 62 -2.48 -36.41 -18.08
N LEU A 63 -2.04 -35.31 -18.69
CA LEU A 63 -0.88 -35.30 -19.59
C LEU A 63 0.42 -35.32 -18.78
N ASN A 64 1.41 -36.10 -19.21
CA ASN A 64 2.69 -36.19 -18.50
C ASN A 64 3.87 -35.53 -19.22
N ILE A 65 3.73 -35.26 -20.52
CA ILE A 65 4.80 -34.69 -21.35
C ILE A 65 4.60 -33.18 -21.48
N LEU A 66 5.62 -32.38 -21.11
CA LEU A 66 5.57 -30.92 -21.12
C LEU A 66 5.19 -30.34 -22.48
N ARG A 67 5.82 -30.82 -23.56
CA ARG A 67 5.48 -30.38 -24.92
C ARG A 67 4.02 -30.70 -25.26
N VAL A 68 3.52 -31.88 -24.89
CA VAL A 68 2.11 -32.26 -25.13
C VAL A 68 1.15 -31.41 -24.29
N LYS A 69 1.50 -31.08 -23.04
CA LYS A 69 0.75 -30.12 -22.22
C LYS A 69 0.65 -28.77 -22.93
N LEU A 70 1.78 -28.25 -23.42
CA LEU A 70 1.83 -26.96 -24.10
C LEU A 70 0.94 -26.94 -25.35
N VAL A 71 1.01 -27.98 -26.18
CA VAL A 71 0.13 -28.12 -27.34
C VAL A 71 -1.34 -28.21 -26.92
N ALA A 72 -1.66 -28.97 -25.86
CA ALA A 72 -3.02 -29.03 -25.33
C ALA A 72 -3.51 -27.66 -24.83
N MET A 73 -2.66 -26.87 -24.16
CA MET A 73 -3.00 -25.50 -23.74
C MET A 73 -3.31 -24.59 -24.93
N LYS A 74 -2.57 -24.74 -26.03
CA LYS A 74 -2.85 -24.00 -27.27
C LYS A 74 -4.23 -24.35 -27.84
N VAL A 75 -4.61 -25.63 -27.80
CA VAL A 75 -5.97 -26.07 -28.18
C VAL A 75 -7.04 -25.50 -27.25
N LEU A 76 -6.76 -25.40 -25.94
CA LEU A 76 -7.70 -24.77 -25.00
C LEU A 76 -7.85 -23.27 -25.28
N GLU A 77 -6.78 -22.58 -25.69
CA GLU A 77 -6.83 -21.18 -26.08
C GLU A 77 -7.68 -20.96 -27.33
N GLU A 78 -7.53 -21.80 -28.36
CA GLU A 78 -8.37 -21.75 -29.56
C GLU A 78 -9.86 -21.94 -29.25
N LYS A 79 -10.16 -22.71 -28.20
CA LYS A 79 -11.53 -22.92 -27.70
C LYS A 79 -11.99 -21.85 -26.70
N ASN A 80 -11.19 -20.83 -26.43
CA ASN A 80 -11.42 -19.78 -25.42
C ASN A 80 -11.62 -20.32 -23.98
N LEU A 81 -11.08 -21.50 -23.68
CA LEU A 81 -11.20 -22.14 -22.37
C LEU A 81 -10.02 -21.83 -21.45
N LEU A 82 -8.85 -21.51 -22.04
CA LEU A 82 -7.60 -21.35 -21.31
C LEU A 82 -7.64 -20.18 -20.32
N ASN A 83 -8.14 -19.00 -20.74
CA ASN A 83 -8.16 -17.82 -19.86
C ASN A 83 -8.96 -18.06 -18.57
N ARG A 84 -10.12 -18.73 -18.67
CA ARG A 84 -10.94 -19.12 -17.52
C ARG A 84 -10.18 -20.06 -16.59
N ASP A 85 -9.56 -21.10 -17.15
CA ASP A 85 -8.84 -22.10 -16.36
C ASP A 85 -7.59 -21.53 -15.68
N ILE A 86 -6.88 -20.59 -16.33
CA ILE A 86 -5.74 -19.87 -15.73
C ILE A 86 -6.19 -19.01 -14.54
N ALA A 87 -7.33 -18.33 -14.64
CA ALA A 87 -7.85 -17.52 -13.54
C ALA A 87 -8.20 -18.38 -12.31
N GLU A 88 -8.73 -19.58 -12.52
CA GLU A 88 -9.08 -20.51 -11.44
C GLU A 88 -7.85 -21.26 -10.88
N ASN A 89 -6.84 -21.52 -11.72
CA ASN A 89 -5.71 -22.40 -11.38
C ASN A 89 -4.34 -21.74 -11.61
N THR A 90 -4.21 -20.46 -11.28
CA THR A 90 -3.01 -19.65 -11.63
C THR A 90 -1.69 -20.29 -11.21
N SER A 91 -1.62 -20.87 -10.00
CA SER A 91 -0.41 -21.53 -9.46
C SER A 91 0.08 -22.70 -10.33
N TYR A 92 -0.83 -23.46 -10.93
CA TYR A 92 -0.47 -24.53 -11.85
C TYR A 92 0.27 -23.98 -13.07
N TYR A 93 -0.27 -22.93 -13.69
CA TYR A 93 0.26 -22.38 -14.93
C TYR A 93 1.57 -21.63 -14.72
N THR A 94 1.76 -20.96 -13.58
CA THR A 94 3.05 -20.36 -13.23
C THR A 94 4.12 -21.44 -13.06
N THR A 95 3.79 -22.54 -12.37
CA THR A 95 4.70 -23.69 -12.20
C THR A 95 4.97 -24.40 -13.53
N LEU A 96 3.97 -24.51 -14.41
CA LEU A 96 4.13 -25.08 -15.74
C LEU A 96 5.05 -24.21 -16.59
N LEU A 97 4.88 -22.88 -16.57
CA LEU A 97 5.74 -21.95 -17.28
C LEU A 97 7.18 -22.01 -16.79
N GLU A 98 7.40 -22.12 -15.49
CA GLU A 98 8.73 -22.31 -14.89
C GLU A 98 9.38 -23.60 -15.42
N LYS A 99 8.66 -24.73 -15.37
CA LYS A 99 9.14 -26.00 -15.94
C LYS A 99 9.43 -25.94 -17.43
N LEU A 100 8.67 -25.14 -18.19
CA LEU A 100 8.92 -24.93 -19.62
C LEU A 100 10.20 -24.11 -19.85
N LYS A 101 10.43 -23.06 -19.05
CA LYS A 101 11.65 -22.23 -19.10
C LYS A 101 12.92 -23.00 -18.72
N GLU A 102 12.80 -23.96 -17.80
CA GLU A 102 13.90 -24.84 -17.39
C GLU A 102 14.19 -25.98 -18.39
N SER A 103 13.27 -26.24 -19.31
CA SER A 103 13.38 -27.32 -20.29
C SER A 103 14.13 -26.90 -21.56
N GLU A 104 14.47 -27.87 -22.41
CA GLU A 104 15.09 -27.64 -23.72
C GLU A 104 14.11 -27.07 -24.78
N ILE A 105 12.88 -26.72 -24.39
CA ILE A 105 11.86 -26.20 -25.29
C ILE A 105 12.16 -24.73 -25.63
N PRO A 106 12.22 -24.34 -26.92
CA PRO A 106 12.44 -22.96 -27.32
C PRO A 106 11.41 -21.98 -26.74
N PRO A 107 11.83 -20.77 -26.30
CA PRO A 107 10.91 -19.75 -25.77
C PRO A 107 9.77 -19.36 -26.71
N SER A 108 9.99 -19.44 -28.02
CA SER A 108 8.96 -19.17 -29.04
C SER A 108 7.76 -20.13 -28.96
N GLU A 109 7.94 -21.36 -28.46
CA GLU A 109 6.85 -22.34 -28.36
C GLU A 109 5.86 -21.98 -27.23
N TYR A 110 6.33 -21.42 -26.12
CA TYR A 110 5.50 -21.11 -24.95
C TYR A 110 5.24 -19.61 -24.73
N LEU A 111 5.69 -18.75 -25.66
CA LEU A 111 5.51 -17.30 -25.58
C LEU A 111 4.04 -16.89 -25.37
N PHE A 112 3.10 -17.58 -26.03
CA PHE A 112 1.67 -17.30 -25.86
C PHE A 112 1.22 -17.47 -24.40
N LEU A 113 1.71 -18.51 -23.71
CA LEU A 113 1.35 -18.79 -22.33
C LEU A 113 1.97 -17.76 -21.39
N GLU A 114 3.22 -17.36 -21.67
CA GLU A 114 3.89 -16.29 -20.94
C GLU A 114 3.15 -14.95 -21.05
N GLU A 115 2.71 -14.58 -22.25
CA GLU A 115 1.92 -13.35 -22.49
C GLU A 115 0.60 -13.37 -21.71
N LYS A 116 -0.13 -14.50 -21.75
CA LYS A 116 -1.40 -14.66 -21.03
C LYS A 116 -1.22 -14.57 -19.51
N LEU A 117 -0.17 -15.20 -18.98
CA LEU A 117 0.13 -15.14 -17.56
C LEU A 117 0.59 -13.74 -17.15
N ALA A 118 1.34 -13.03 -17.99
CA ALA A 118 1.75 -11.65 -17.70
C ALA A 118 0.54 -10.72 -17.56
N TYR A 119 -0.45 -10.84 -18.46
CA TYR A 119 -1.68 -10.06 -18.40
C TYR A 119 -2.47 -10.30 -17.10
N LEU A 120 -2.64 -11.56 -16.70
CA LEU A 120 -3.41 -11.93 -15.50
C LEU A 120 -2.64 -11.70 -14.20
N ASN A 121 -1.31 -11.84 -14.21
CA ASN A 121 -0.47 -11.67 -13.02
C ASN A 121 -0.41 -10.20 -12.57
N GLN A 122 -0.63 -9.23 -13.46
CA GLN A 122 -0.71 -7.81 -13.09
C GLN A 122 -1.88 -7.52 -12.12
N GLU A 123 -2.98 -8.28 -12.19
CA GLU A 123 -4.07 -8.23 -11.21
C GLU A 123 -3.73 -8.99 -9.92
N ALA A 124 -3.05 -10.14 -10.00
CA ALA A 124 -2.69 -10.95 -8.83
C ALA A 124 -1.59 -10.30 -7.96
N LEU A 125 -0.58 -9.65 -8.57
CA LEU A 125 0.46 -8.88 -7.87
C LEU A 125 -0.11 -7.68 -7.11
N ASN A 126 -1.24 -7.14 -7.55
CA ASN A 126 -1.91 -6.08 -6.78
C ASN A 126 -2.37 -6.60 -5.42
N GLY A 127 -2.67 -7.90 -5.26
CA GLY A 127 -3.13 -8.50 -4.01
C GLY A 127 -2.07 -8.55 -2.90
N SER A 128 -0.83 -8.95 -3.21
CA SER A 128 0.27 -9.03 -2.24
C SER A 128 0.96 -7.67 -2.00
N LEU A 129 0.78 -6.70 -2.92
CA LEU A 129 1.31 -5.34 -2.80
C LEU A 129 0.35 -4.34 -2.14
N GLN A 130 -0.93 -4.69 -1.90
CA GLN A 130 -1.83 -3.79 -1.17
C GLN A 130 -1.36 -3.55 0.26
N LEU A 131 -0.87 -4.57 0.96
CA LEU A 131 -0.49 -4.44 2.37
C LEU A 131 0.66 -3.43 2.53
N SER A 132 1.68 -3.47 1.68
CA SER A 132 2.78 -2.51 1.72
C SER A 132 2.32 -1.09 1.39
N ARG A 133 1.37 -0.91 0.45
CA ARG A 133 0.76 0.40 0.14
C ARG A 133 -0.02 0.96 1.33
N TRP A 134 -0.85 0.15 1.98
CA TRP A 134 -1.59 0.55 3.18
C TRP A 134 -0.68 0.83 4.37
N MET A 135 0.40 0.06 4.55
CA MET A 135 1.43 0.34 5.55
C MET A 135 2.14 1.67 5.29
N ASN A 136 2.49 1.97 4.03
CA ASN A 136 3.13 3.24 3.66
C ASN A 136 2.18 4.44 3.87
N ILE A 137 0.92 4.30 3.48
CA ILE A 137 -0.11 5.33 3.75
C ILE A 137 -0.26 5.54 5.26
N GLY A 138 -0.33 4.45 6.03
CA GLY A 138 -0.36 4.49 7.49
C GLY A 138 0.85 5.19 8.09
N LEU A 139 2.05 4.92 7.58
CA LEU A 139 3.29 5.56 8.04
C LEU A 139 3.30 7.07 7.77
N VAL A 140 2.88 7.49 6.56
CA VAL A 140 2.79 8.92 6.21
C VAL A 140 1.78 9.64 7.11
N LEU A 141 0.61 9.04 7.36
CA LEU A 141 -0.39 9.59 8.27
C LEU A 141 0.11 9.66 9.71
N LEU A 142 0.85 8.65 10.18
CA LEU A 142 1.45 8.62 11.52
C LEU A 142 2.50 9.73 11.68
N VAL A 143 3.37 9.92 10.70
CA VAL A 143 4.37 11.01 10.70
C VAL A 143 3.70 12.37 10.68
N ALA A 144 2.68 12.57 9.84
CA ALA A 144 1.91 13.81 9.79
C ALA A 144 1.17 14.08 11.12
N PHE A 145 0.59 13.05 11.73
CA PHE A 145 -0.08 13.13 13.02
C PHE A 145 0.89 13.50 14.15
N LEU A 146 2.05 12.85 14.22
CA LEU A 146 3.11 13.18 15.17
C LEU A 146 3.62 14.62 14.96
N GLY A 147 3.85 15.03 13.71
CA GLY A 147 4.22 16.40 13.37
C GLY A 147 3.18 17.43 13.82
N TYR A 148 1.90 17.15 13.57
CA TYR A 148 0.79 17.99 14.02
C TYR A 148 0.69 18.03 15.56
N MET A 149 0.89 16.90 16.24
CA MET A 149 0.86 16.83 17.70
C MET A 149 1.99 17.65 18.32
N LEU A 150 3.21 17.54 17.79
CA LEU A 150 4.36 18.33 18.24
C LEU A 150 4.17 19.84 17.97
N PHE A 151 3.62 20.19 16.80
CA PHE A 151 3.29 21.58 16.46
C PHE A 151 2.23 22.15 17.42
N ARG A 152 1.20 21.37 17.75
CA ARG A 152 0.15 21.75 18.69
C ARG A 152 0.68 21.91 20.13
N GLN A 153 1.68 21.11 20.53
CA GLN A 153 2.33 21.24 21.83
C GLN A 153 3.18 22.52 21.93
N ARG A 154 3.96 22.88 20.89
CA ARG A 154 4.72 24.15 20.87
C ARG A 154 3.81 25.36 21.02
N LYS A 155 2.69 25.40 20.29
CA LYS A 155 1.71 26.51 20.37
C LYS A 155 1.04 26.64 21.75
N ARG A 156 1.07 25.59 22.59
CA ARG A 156 0.59 25.65 23.98
C ARG A 156 1.65 26.21 24.94
N GLN A 157 2.93 26.01 24.68
CA GLN A 157 4.01 26.47 25.57
C GLN A 157 4.28 27.98 25.46
N ASP A 158 4.01 28.61 24.31
CA ASP A 158 4.16 30.06 24.14
C ASP A 158 3.15 30.91 24.95
N LYS A 159 2.18 30.29 25.63
CA LYS A 159 1.16 31.01 26.42
C LYS A 159 1.43 31.07 27.92
N THR A 160 2.50 30.46 28.44
CA THR A 160 2.68 30.30 29.90
C THR A 160 4.06 30.68 30.42
N ILE A 161 4.69 31.70 29.85
CA ILE A 161 5.84 32.35 30.49
C ILE A 161 5.43 33.80 30.75
N LEU A 162 4.82 34.05 31.92
CA LEU A 162 4.65 35.42 32.39
C LEU A 162 6.05 36.03 32.51
N PRO A 163 6.33 37.18 31.88
CA PRO A 163 7.65 37.80 31.95
C PRO A 163 8.00 38.13 33.40
N GLU A 164 9.17 37.67 33.84
CA GLU A 164 9.67 37.92 35.20
C GLU A 164 9.85 39.44 35.44
N LEU A 165 9.52 39.86 36.65
CA LEU A 165 9.72 41.26 37.06
C LEU A 165 11.22 41.53 37.17
N SER A 166 11.66 42.67 36.63
CA SER A 166 13.02 43.16 36.85
C SER A 166 13.26 43.47 38.33
N LYS A 167 14.53 43.61 38.72
CA LYS A 167 14.90 43.95 40.11
C LYS A 167 14.20 45.23 40.60
N GLN A 168 14.13 46.26 39.77
CA GLN A 168 13.48 47.53 40.11
C GLN A 168 11.96 47.39 40.22
N GLU A 169 11.33 46.67 39.29
CA GLU A 169 9.89 46.38 39.37
C GLU A 169 9.54 45.54 40.59
N THR A 170 10.41 44.62 40.99
CA THR A 170 10.26 43.82 42.22
C THR A 170 10.33 44.68 43.47
N MET A 171 11.26 45.64 43.54
CA MET A 171 11.33 46.60 44.65
C MET A 171 10.06 47.45 44.72
N VAL A 172 9.64 48.05 43.61
CA VAL A 172 8.41 48.85 43.53
C VAL A 172 7.19 48.02 43.95
N ARG A 173 7.07 46.78 43.46
CA ARG A 173 6.01 45.85 43.87
C ARG A 173 5.99 45.64 45.38
N ASN A 174 7.13 45.32 45.98
CA ASN A 174 7.20 45.05 47.42
C ASN A 174 6.78 46.27 48.26
N LEU A 175 7.17 47.48 47.85
CA LEU A 175 6.74 48.71 48.54
C LEU A 175 5.23 48.98 48.37
N ILE A 176 4.65 48.60 47.22
CA ILE A 176 3.19 48.65 47.02
C ILE A 176 2.46 47.69 47.96
N LEU A 177 3.00 46.47 48.14
CA LEU A 177 2.47 45.46 49.06
C LEU A 177 2.57 45.89 50.54
N GLN A 178 3.57 46.71 50.88
CA GLN A 178 3.70 47.35 52.19
C GLN A 178 2.73 48.52 52.40
N GLY A 179 1.87 48.85 51.42
CA GLY A 179 0.89 49.92 51.53
C GLY A 179 1.40 51.32 51.17
N LYS A 180 2.64 51.47 50.67
CA LYS A 180 3.22 52.79 50.39
C LYS A 180 2.60 53.45 49.16
N SER A 181 2.34 54.75 49.25
CA SER A 181 1.88 55.59 48.14
C SER A 181 2.98 55.76 47.09
N ASN A 182 2.61 56.10 45.86
CA ASN A 182 3.59 56.30 44.78
C ASN A 182 4.61 57.41 45.11
N LYS A 183 4.23 58.39 45.94
CA LYS A 183 5.13 59.46 46.40
C LYS A 183 6.16 58.94 47.41
N GLU A 184 5.73 58.09 48.34
CA GLU A 184 6.65 57.45 49.31
C GLU A 184 7.62 56.51 48.61
N ILE A 185 7.15 55.74 47.64
CA ILE A 185 7.99 54.85 46.81
C ILE A 185 9.04 55.66 46.03
N ALA A 186 8.63 56.79 45.45
CA ALA A 186 9.54 57.69 44.72
C ALA A 186 10.65 58.21 45.63
N ASN A 187 10.29 58.62 46.86
CA ASN A 187 11.25 59.12 47.84
C ASN A 187 12.20 58.02 48.34
N GLU A 188 11.70 56.82 48.59
CA GLU A 188 12.49 55.71 49.14
C GLU A 188 13.46 55.10 48.13
N LEU A 189 13.07 55.04 46.86
CA LEU A 189 13.92 54.56 45.78
C LEU A 189 14.76 55.68 45.13
N PHE A 190 14.63 56.93 45.60
CA PHE A 190 15.28 58.12 45.04
C PHE A 190 15.07 58.27 43.51
N ILE A 191 13.83 58.07 43.05
CA ILE A 191 13.42 58.18 41.64
C ILE A 191 12.22 59.10 41.46
N SER A 192 11.98 59.55 40.23
CA SER A 192 10.85 60.45 39.95
C SER A 192 9.49 59.73 40.05
N LEU A 193 8.43 60.49 40.36
CA LEU A 193 7.06 59.95 40.42
C LEU A 193 6.58 59.38 39.07
N SER A 194 7.04 59.94 37.95
CA SER A 194 6.72 59.41 36.61
C SER A 194 7.42 58.07 36.34
N THR A 195 8.64 57.90 36.84
CA THR A 195 9.38 56.63 36.80
C THR A 195 8.65 55.54 37.60
N VAL A 196 8.18 55.86 38.81
CA VAL A 196 7.36 54.93 39.63
C VAL A 196 6.08 54.51 38.88
N LYS A 197 5.35 55.46 38.28
CA LYS A 197 4.15 55.15 37.48
C LYS A 197 4.47 54.22 36.32
N SER A 198 5.58 54.45 35.64
CA SER A 198 6.04 53.61 34.52
C SER A 198 6.35 52.18 34.97
N HIS A 199 7.06 52.04 36.11
CA HIS A 199 7.29 50.72 36.72
C HIS A 199 5.98 50.02 37.09
N ILE A 200 5.00 50.74 37.64
CA ILE A 200 3.68 50.18 37.98
C ILE A 200 2.94 49.69 36.73
N THR A 201 2.91 50.47 35.66
CA THR A 201 2.30 50.05 34.39
C THR A 201 2.96 48.79 33.83
N ASN A 202 4.29 48.70 33.89
CA ASN A 202 5.01 47.52 33.44
C ASN A 202 4.74 46.30 34.34
N ILE A 203 4.69 46.48 35.66
CA ILE A 203 4.32 45.42 36.61
C ILE A 203 2.93 44.86 36.27
N TYR A 204 1.96 45.74 36.04
CA TYR A 204 0.59 45.35 35.70
C TYR A 204 0.51 44.58 34.38
N GLY A 205 1.22 45.06 33.35
CA GLY A 205 1.32 44.35 32.08
C GLY A 205 1.99 42.98 32.19
N LYS A 206 3.07 42.87 32.99
CA LYS A 206 3.81 41.62 33.17
C LYS A 206 3.07 40.58 34.00
N LEU A 207 2.33 41.02 35.01
CA LEU A 207 1.52 40.15 35.89
C LEU A 207 0.09 39.94 35.35
N ASN A 208 -0.27 40.57 34.23
CA ASN A 208 -1.60 40.53 33.64
C ASN A 208 -2.73 40.93 34.63
N ILE A 209 -2.51 42.03 35.35
CA ILE A 209 -3.45 42.60 36.32
C ILE A 209 -3.77 44.06 35.95
N SER A 210 -4.92 44.55 36.39
CA SER A 210 -5.46 45.85 35.96
C SER A 210 -5.32 46.95 37.01
N ASN A 211 -5.17 46.61 38.29
CA ASN A 211 -5.19 47.60 39.36
C ASN A 211 -4.42 47.17 40.62
N ARG A 212 -4.21 48.16 41.51
CA ARG A 212 -3.48 47.97 42.77
C ARG A 212 -4.16 46.96 43.70
N ARG A 213 -5.49 46.85 43.63
CA ARG A 213 -6.26 45.91 44.46
C ARG A 213 -6.00 44.47 44.04
N GLU A 214 -6.01 44.19 42.74
CA GLU A 214 -5.65 42.89 42.17
C GLU A 214 -4.19 42.50 42.47
N LEU A 215 -3.27 43.47 42.51
CA LEU A 215 -1.88 43.21 42.92
C LEU A 215 -1.80 42.73 44.38
N LEU A 216 -2.56 43.36 45.28
CA LEU A 216 -2.61 42.99 46.69
C LEU A 216 -3.26 41.62 46.89
N GLU A 217 -4.39 41.37 46.21
CA GLU A 217 -5.12 40.10 46.26
C GLU A 217 -4.29 38.90 45.78
N ASN A 218 -3.59 39.05 44.64
CA ASN A 218 -2.71 38.01 44.11
C ASN A 218 -1.48 37.73 44.99
N SER A 219 -1.04 38.71 45.80
CA SER A 219 0.08 38.51 46.73
C SER A 219 -0.32 37.74 48.00
N THR A 220 -1.59 37.82 48.40
CA THR A 220 -2.12 37.12 49.58
C THR A 220 -2.48 35.65 49.30
N GLY A 221 -2.63 35.27 48.03
CA GLY A 221 -2.95 33.89 47.61
C GLY A 221 -1.74 32.95 47.44
N ALA A 222 -0.52 33.39 47.73
CA ALA A 222 0.72 32.63 47.49
C ALA A 222 1.41 32.12 48.78
N SER A 223 0.68 31.99 49.90
CA SER A 223 1.21 31.47 51.18
C SER A 223 0.45 30.28 51.77
N THR A 224 -0.16 29.44 50.93
CA THR A 224 -0.69 28.12 51.32
C THR A 224 -0.29 27.06 50.32
#